data_AF-A0A7Y8J7Z2-F1
#
_entry.id   AF-A0A7Y8J7Z2-F1
#
_cell.length_a   1.000
_cell.length_b   1.000
_cell.length_c   1.000
_cell.angle_alpha   90.00
_cell.angle_beta   90.00
_cell.angle_gamma   90.00
#
_symmetry.space_group_name_H-M   'P 1'
#
loop_
_entity.id
_entity.type
_entity.pdbx_description
1 polymer ?
#
loop_
_entity_poly.entity_id
_entity_poly.type
_entity_poly.pdbx_seq_one_letter_code
_entity_poly.pdbx_strand_id
1 'polypeptide(L)' 'MQIGIVGLPQSGKSTLFQTITKIHLDPASMAKVETHQAVIKVPDARLDKLTEIFNPKKKTSATIEVL' A
#
# COMPACT_ATOMS: atom_id res chain seq x y z
N MET A 1 11.50 1.87 -2.75
CA MET A 1 11.22 3.30 -2.45
C MET A 1 10.28 3.33 -1.27
N GLN A 2 10.55 4.22 -0.31
CA GLN A 2 9.74 4.43 0.89
C GLN A 2 8.96 5.74 0.78
N ILE A 3 7.69 5.71 1.17
CA ILE A 3 6.80 6.87 1.20
C ILE A 3 6.26 7.00 2.62
N GLY A 4 6.37 8.18 3.22
CA GLY A 4 5.78 8.49 4.53
C GLY A 4 4.48 9.27 4.39
N ILE A 5 3.43 8.87 5.12
CA ILE A 5 2.16 9.60 5.20
C ILE A 5 2.18 10.58 6.39
N VAL A 6 2.30 11.88 6.12
CA VAL A 6 2.37 12.94 7.14
C VAL A 6 1.13 13.83 7.17
N GLY A 7 0.78 14.39 8.34
CA GLY A 7 -0.37 15.30 8.49
C GLY A 7 -0.91 15.43 9.93
N LEU A 8 -1.75 16.44 10.15
CA LEU A 8 -2.29 16.83 11.46
C LEU A 8 -3.12 15.73 12.15
N PRO A 9 -3.20 15.66 13.50
CA PRO A 9 -4.08 14.72 14.20
C PRO A 9 -5.50 14.69 13.62
N GLN A 10 -6.12 13.51 13.54
CA GLN A 10 -7.47 13.30 12.98
C GLN A 10 -7.67 13.66 11.49
N SER A 11 -6.61 13.96 10.73
CA SER A 11 -6.70 14.23 9.28
C SER A 11 -6.97 13.00 8.38
N GLY A 12 -7.30 11.85 8.95
CA GLY A 12 -7.60 10.63 8.18
C GLY A 12 -6.40 9.83 7.64
N LYS A 13 -5.16 10.13 8.05
CA LYS A 13 -3.94 9.38 7.64
C LYS A 13 -4.07 7.87 7.84
N SER A 14 -4.57 7.51 9.01
CA SER A 14 -4.87 6.14 9.44
C SER A 14 -5.82 5.44 8.47
N THR A 15 -6.90 6.12 8.06
CA THR A 15 -7.88 5.62 7.09
C THR A 15 -7.26 5.46 5.71
N LEU A 16 -6.42 6.41 5.29
CA LEU A 16 -5.71 6.33 4.01
C LEU A 16 -4.75 5.13 3.98
N PHE A 17 -3.97 4.95 5.04
CA PHE A 17 -3.06 3.81 5.19
C PHE A 17 -3.83 2.48 5.10
N GLN A 18 -4.92 2.33 5.84
CA GLN A 18 -5.75 1.12 5.81
C GLN A 18 -6.37 0.87 4.42
N THR A 19 -6.81 1.94 3.74
CA THR A 19 -7.42 1.83 2.41
C THR A 19 -6.41 1.35 1.36
N ILE A 20 -5.20 1.92 1.38
CA ILE A 20 -4.15 1.58 0.41
C ILE A 20 -3.56 0.19 0.68
N THR A 21 -3.41 -0.17 1.96
CA THR A 21 -2.84 -1.47 2.37
C THR A 21 -3.88 -2.59 2.38
N LYS A 22 -5.18 -2.24 2.38
CA LYS A 22 -6.31 -3.15 2.60
C LYS A 22 -6.23 -3.91 3.94
N ILE A 23 -5.47 -3.39 4.90
CA ILE A 23 -5.36 -3.94 6.25
C ILE A 23 -6.37 -3.19 7.13
N HIS A 24 -7.24 -3.92 7.80
CA HIS A 24 -8.09 -3.34 8.84
C HIS A 24 -7.34 -3.42 10.17
N LEU A 25 -7.01 -2.26 10.74
CA LEU A 25 -6.38 -2.17 12.06
C LEU A 25 -7.43 -1.70 13.06
N ASP A 26 -7.43 -2.29 14.25
CA ASP A 26 -8.36 -1.91 15.31
C ASP A 26 -8.19 -0.43 15.71
N PRO A 27 -9.27 0.27 16.07
CA PRO A 27 -9.21 1.68 16.48
C PRO A 27 -8.22 1.94 17.63
N ALA A 28 -8.08 0.97 18.54
CA ALA A 28 -7.12 1.03 19.65
C ALA A 28 -5.66 0.96 19.19
N SER A 29 -5.38 0.20 18.13
CA SER A 29 -4.04 0.11 17.52
C SER A 29 -3.68 1.37 16.73
N MET A 30 -4.67 2.06 16.15
CA MET A 30 -4.46 3.34 15.44
C MET A 30 -4.20 4.53 16.37
N ALA A 31 -4.57 4.42 17.65
CA ALA A 31 -4.33 5.45 18.66
C ALA A 31 -2.92 5.36 19.28
N LYS A 32 -2.17 4.28 19.00
CA LYS A 32 -0.79 4.13 19.45
C LYS A 32 0.17 4.86 18.53
N VAL A 33 1.24 5.39 19.10
CA VAL A 33 2.38 5.98 18.35
C VAL A 33 3.28 4.86 17.83
N GLU A 34 2.70 3.89 17.13
CA GLU A 34 3.44 2.81 16.47
C GLU A 34 3.55 3.13 14.98
N THR A 35 4.76 3.03 14.42
CA THR A 35 4.99 3.25 12.99
C THR A 35 4.43 2.07 12.20
N HIS A 36 3.35 2.28 11.46
CA HIS A 36 2.76 1.23 10.62
C HIS A 36 3.51 1.14 9.29
N GLN A 37 4.03 -0.05 8.97
CA GLN A 37 4.74 -0.28 7.71
C GLN A 37 4.00 -1.31 6.87
N ALA A 38 3.89 -1.04 5.57
CA ALA A 38 3.28 -1.98 4.65
C ALA A 38 3.90 -1.91 3.25
N VAL A 39 4.02 -3.07 2.61
CA VAL A 39 4.48 -3.17 1.22
C VAL A 39 3.26 -3.41 0.33
N ILE A 40 3.04 -2.48 -0.60
CA ILE A 40 1.93 -2.55 -1.56
C ILE A 40 2.45 -2.82 -2.97
N LYS A 41 1.68 -3.59 -3.74
CA LYS A 41 1.93 -3.82 -5.17
C LYS A 41 1.28 -2.71 -5.97
N VAL A 42 2.02 -2.12 -6.89
CA VAL A 42 1.52 -1.07 -7.78
C VAL A 42 0.63 -1.71 -8.86
N PRO A 43 -0.66 -1.32 -8.97
CA PRO A 43 -1.50 -1.74 -10.07
C PRO A 43 -1.05 -1.05 -11.36
N ASP A 44 -0.73 -1.81 -12.41
CA ASP A 44 -0.30 -1.28 -13.71
C ASP A 44 -0.99 -2.05 -14.84
N ALA A 45 -1.95 -1.40 -15.51
CA ALA A 45 -2.69 -1.97 -16.63
C ALA A 45 -1.79 -2.31 -17.84
N ARG A 46 -0.62 -1.67 -17.97
CA ARG A 46 0.34 -1.99 -19.04
C ARG A 46 1.01 -3.34 -18.77
N LEU A 47 1.36 -3.59 -17.52
CA LEU A 47 1.92 -4.88 -17.10
C LEU A 47 0.90 -6.00 -17.31
N ASP A 48 -0.39 -5.72 -17.07
CA ASP A 48 -1.47 -6.67 -17.32
C ASP A 48 -1.55 -7.05 -18.80
N LYS A 49 -1.59 -6.05 -19.69
CA LYS A 49 -1.58 -6.27 -21.15
C LYS A 49 -0.36 -7.04 -21.64
N LEU A 50 0.83 -6.73 -21.13
CA LEU A 50 2.05 -7.46 -21.50
C LEU A 50 2.01 -8.90 -20.99
N THR A 51 1.44 -9.13 -19.80
CA THR A 51 1.28 -10.49 -19.26
C THR A 51 0.35 -11.31 -20.15
N GLU A 52 -0.72 -10.72 -20.67
CA GLU A 52 -1.67 -11.38 -21.57
C GLU A 52 -1.05 -11.71 -22.94
N ILE A 53 -0.24 -10.81 -23.51
CA ILE A 53 0.41 -11.02 -24.81
C ILE A 53 1.50 -12.11 -24.74
N PHE A 54 2.33 -12.07 -23.70
CA PHE A 54 3.55 -12.90 -23.63
C PHE A 54 3.39 -14.16 -22.75
N ASN A 55 2.29 -14.27 -22.01
CA ASN A 55 1.94 -15.37 -21.11
C ASN A 55 3.13 -15.91 -20.27
N PRO A 56 3.82 -15.03 -19.50
CA PRO A 56 5.02 -15.41 -18.77
C PRO A 56 4.71 -16.34 -17.58
N LYS A 57 5.67 -17.18 -17.20
CA LYS A 57 5.53 -18.09 -16.03
C LYS A 57 5.34 -17.36 -14.70
N LYS A 58 5.78 -16.09 -14.60
CA LYS A 58 5.67 -15.27 -13.40
C LYS A 58 5.43 -13.81 -13.76
N LYS A 59 4.44 -13.20 -13.11
CA LYS A 59 4.16 -11.76 -13.14
C LYS A 59 4.67 -11.12 -11.86
N THR A 60 5.56 -10.14 -11.98
CA THR A 60 6.12 -9.40 -10.84
C THR A 60 5.77 -7.93 -10.98
N SER A 61 4.86 -7.45 -10.14
CA SER A 61 4.53 -6.02 -10.06
C SER A 61 5.59 -5.26 -9.27
N ALA A 62 5.76 -3.97 -9.57
CA ALA A 62 6.54 -3.06 -8.74
C ALA A 62 5.93 -2.95 -7.33
N THR A 63 6.77 -2.75 -6.33
CA THR A 63 6.37 -2.60 -4.93
C THR A 63 6.75 -1.24 -4.39
N ILE A 64 5.91 -0.70 -3.52
CA ILE A 64 6.15 0.53 -2.77
C ILE A 64 6.02 0.21 -1.29
N GLU A 65 6.92 0.73 -0.48
CA GLU A 65 6.86 0.63 0.98
C GLU A 65 6.25 1.92 1.53
N VAL A 66 5.20 1.79 2.33
CA VAL A 66 4.47 2.90 2.94
C VAL A 66 4.70 2.88 4.45
N LEU A 67 5.05 4.04 5.00
CA LEU A 67 5.37 4.34 6.39
C LEU A 67 4.41 5.38 6.98
#